data_AF-A0A395NYU7-F1
#
_entry.id   AF-A0A395NYU7-F1
#
_cell.length_a   1.000
_cell.length_b   1.000
_cell.length_c   1.000
_cell.angle_alpha   90.00
_cell.angle_beta   90.00
_cell.angle_gamma   90.00
#
_symmetry.space_group_name_H-M   'P 1'
#
loop_
_entity.id
_entity.type
_entity.pdbx_description
1 polymer ?
#
loop_
_entity_poly.entity_id
_entity_poly.type
_entity_poly.pdbx_seq_one_letter_code
_entity_poly.pdbx_strand_id
1 'polypeptide(L)'
;MACHVISFSSVPDKLVELLATQLPYSLPLLRRLQSTKFKHGTTPHARTVFVSNTEFLSDEQAQQPKVYTAAYLDFSREETQMYIYSTLEHRDNRDDAGSRELYKQQMAELVQEVIRLRKEYTPELLFTNPDCILVGTLHSEVRSILEEFEGRVEPRITGNYDKWLIKRDELPLLDESLPAGMYWDSASFDDCQIVVSRTDIPRSA
;
A
#
# COMPACT_ATOMS: atom_id res chain seq x y z
N MET A 1 -3.71 26.02 -6.04
CA MET A 1 -4.39 25.91 -4.73
C MET A 1 -3.43 25.20 -3.80
N ALA A 2 -3.34 25.58 -2.52
CA ALA A 2 -2.43 24.89 -1.61
C ALA A 2 -2.95 23.47 -1.32
N CYS A 3 -2.07 22.47 -1.32
CA CYS A 3 -2.40 21.13 -0.87
C CYS A 3 -2.17 21.05 0.65
N HIS A 4 -3.06 20.35 1.34
CA HIS A 4 -2.96 20.05 2.76
C HIS A 4 -2.39 18.64 2.93
N VAL A 5 -1.34 18.52 3.73
CA VAL A 5 -0.69 17.24 4.06
C VAL A 5 -0.87 16.96 5.53
N ILE A 6 -1.31 15.75 5.86
CA ILE A 6 -1.43 15.28 7.24
C ILE A 6 -0.85 13.88 7.33
N SER A 7 0.00 13.65 8.33
CA SER A 7 0.53 12.34 8.68
C SER A 7 -0.01 11.86 10.02
N PHE A 8 -0.36 10.58 10.08
CA PHE A 8 -0.94 9.92 11.24
C PHE A 8 -0.05 8.76 11.69
N SER A 9 0.15 8.63 13.00
CA SER A 9 0.86 7.49 13.61
C SER A 9 -0.02 6.24 13.72
N SER A 10 -1.32 6.36 13.49
CA SER A 10 -2.30 5.27 13.42
C SER A 10 -3.24 5.49 12.24
N VAL A 11 -3.86 4.42 11.76
CA VAL A 11 -4.75 4.48 10.59
C VAL A 11 -6.09 5.12 10.99
N PRO A 12 -6.50 6.25 10.40
CA PRO A 12 -7.81 6.84 10.68
C PRO A 12 -8.95 5.99 10.09
N ASP A 13 -10.01 5.70 10.87
CA ASP A 13 -11.16 4.93 10.38
C ASP A 13 -11.84 5.59 9.18
N LYS A 14 -11.98 6.92 9.21
CA LYS A 14 -12.52 7.70 8.07
C LYS A 14 -11.75 7.49 6.77
N LEU A 15 -10.43 7.29 6.84
CA LEU A 15 -9.63 7.00 5.65
C LEU A 15 -9.92 5.59 5.12
N VAL A 16 -10.14 4.62 6.02
CA VAL A 16 -10.53 3.26 5.63
C VAL A 16 -11.88 3.26 4.94
N GLU A 17 -12.86 3.98 5.49
CA GLU A 17 -14.19 4.17 4.89
C GLU A 17 -14.08 4.84 3.52
N LEU A 18 -13.33 5.95 3.44
CA LEU A 18 -13.13 6.68 2.20
C LEU A 18 -12.51 5.79 1.13
N LEU A 19 -11.44 5.04 1.44
CA LEU A 19 -10.82 4.10 0.51
C LEU A 19 -11.76 2.96 0.11
N ALA A 20 -12.63 2.47 0.99
CA ALA A 20 -13.60 1.44 0.65
C ALA A 20 -14.58 1.90 -0.45
N THR A 21 -14.94 3.20 -0.49
CA THR A 21 -15.78 3.75 -1.57
C THR A 21 -15.08 3.81 -2.94
N GLN A 22 -13.75 3.67 -2.96
CA GLN A 22 -12.92 3.77 -4.17
C GLN A 22 -12.49 2.41 -4.74
N LEU A 23 -13.07 1.32 -4.25
CA LEU A 23 -12.79 0.00 -4.79
C LEU A 23 -13.22 -0.08 -6.27
N PRO A 24 -12.49 -0.82 -7.12
CA PRO A 24 -11.36 -1.69 -6.77
C PRO A 24 -9.99 -0.98 -6.73
N TYR A 25 -9.87 0.27 -7.15
CA TYR A 25 -8.58 0.96 -7.33
C TYR A 25 -7.78 1.10 -6.04
N SER A 26 -8.44 1.42 -4.94
CA SER A 26 -7.82 1.58 -3.62
C SER A 26 -7.40 0.26 -2.95
N LEU A 27 -7.71 -0.90 -3.53
CA LEU A 27 -7.59 -2.20 -2.87
C LEU A 27 -6.19 -2.47 -2.26
N PRO A 28 -5.07 -2.21 -2.96
CA PRO A 28 -3.74 -2.47 -2.40
C PRO A 28 -3.47 -1.68 -1.10
N LEU A 29 -3.77 -0.38 -1.11
CA LEU A 29 -3.60 0.46 0.08
C LEU A 29 -4.61 0.07 1.17
N LEU A 30 -5.89 -0.12 0.81
CA LEU A 30 -6.94 -0.48 1.77
C LEU A 30 -6.60 -1.75 2.53
N ARG A 31 -6.13 -2.80 1.82
CA ARG A 31 -5.73 -4.06 2.45
C ARG A 31 -4.52 -3.89 3.35
N ARG A 32 -3.54 -3.07 2.95
CA ARG A 32 -2.39 -2.74 3.80
C ARG A 32 -2.83 -2.05 5.09
N LEU A 33 -3.71 -1.05 5.00
CA LEU A 33 -4.23 -0.34 6.15
C LEU A 33 -5.05 -1.26 7.07
N GLN A 34 -5.91 -2.12 6.51
CA GLN A 34 -6.66 -3.11 7.29
C GLN A 34 -5.74 -4.11 8.02
N SER A 35 -4.59 -4.46 7.43
CA SER A 35 -3.63 -5.37 8.05
C SER A 35 -2.96 -4.81 9.32
N THR A 36 -2.97 -3.49 9.50
CA THR A 36 -2.38 -2.84 10.69
C THR A 36 -3.08 -3.20 12.00
N LYS A 37 -4.34 -3.68 11.92
CA LYS A 37 -5.12 -4.13 13.09
C LYS A 37 -4.62 -5.44 13.69
N PHE A 38 -3.82 -6.22 12.94
CA PHE A 38 -3.27 -7.48 13.42
C PHE A 38 -1.97 -7.27 14.22
N LYS A 39 -1.65 -8.22 15.11
CA LYS A 39 -0.38 -8.25 15.84
C LYS A 39 0.79 -8.25 14.83
N HIS A 40 1.76 -7.35 15.01
CA HIS A 40 2.87 -7.09 14.07
C HIS A 40 2.45 -6.49 12.70
N GLY A 41 1.20 -6.06 12.56
CA GLY A 41 0.67 -5.43 11.36
C GLY A 41 1.17 -3.99 11.13
N THR A 42 1.62 -3.31 12.18
CA THR A 42 2.20 -1.95 12.13
C THR A 42 3.41 -1.86 13.04
N THR A 43 4.18 -0.78 12.91
CA THR A 43 5.39 -0.51 13.70
C THR A 43 5.39 0.94 14.18
N PRO A 44 6.26 1.32 15.15
CA PRO A 44 6.41 2.72 15.57
C PRO A 44 6.87 3.68 14.44
N HIS A 45 7.52 3.13 13.41
CA HIS A 45 8.03 3.86 12.24
C HIS A 45 7.03 3.91 11.08
N ALA A 46 5.83 3.38 11.28
CA ALA A 46 4.76 3.43 10.30
C ALA A 46 4.00 4.76 10.37
N ARG A 47 3.73 5.37 9.22
CA ARG A 47 2.86 6.54 9.09
C ARG A 47 1.84 6.31 7.98
N THR A 48 0.67 6.87 8.18
CA THR A 48 -0.31 7.04 7.11
C THR A 48 -0.30 8.50 6.71
N VAL A 49 -0.11 8.79 5.42
CA VAL A 49 -0.08 10.15 4.89
C VAL A 49 -1.31 10.36 4.03
N PHE A 50 -1.98 11.49 4.23
CA PHE A 50 -3.10 11.93 3.43
C PHE A 50 -2.81 13.32 2.86
N VAL A 51 -3.00 13.48 1.56
CA VAL A 51 -2.79 14.72 0.84
C VAL A 51 -4.06 15.05 0.04
N SER A 52 -4.62 16.23 0.26
CA SER A 52 -5.72 16.72 -0.56
C SER A 52 -5.77 18.25 -0.61
N ASN A 53 -6.55 18.80 -1.53
CA ASN A 53 -6.76 20.24 -1.66
C ASN A 53 -7.81 20.81 -0.70
N THR A 54 -8.43 19.96 0.10
CA THR A 54 -9.41 20.30 1.12
C THR A 54 -8.92 19.77 2.46
N GLU A 55 -9.31 20.40 3.57
CA GLU A 55 -8.90 19.87 4.87
C GLU A 55 -9.56 18.50 5.10
N PHE A 56 -8.78 17.55 5.61
CA PHE A 56 -9.30 16.25 6.06
C PHE A 56 -10.00 16.46 7.41
N LEU A 57 -11.14 17.13 7.37
CA LEU A 57 -11.89 17.50 8.57
C LEU A 57 -12.55 16.27 9.18
N SER A 58 -12.38 16.13 10.50
CA SER A 58 -13.04 15.15 11.33
C SER A 58 -14.51 15.45 11.58
N ASP A 59 -15.05 16.56 11.10
CA ASP A 59 -16.42 16.98 11.36
C ASP A 59 -17.40 16.32 10.38
N GLU A 60 -18.52 15.80 10.90
CA GLU A 60 -19.56 15.11 10.12
C GLU A 60 -20.21 15.97 9.01
N GLN A 61 -19.97 17.28 9.05
CA GLN A 61 -20.55 18.28 8.15
C GLN A 61 -19.58 18.72 7.04
N ALA A 62 -18.30 18.34 7.13
CA ALA A 62 -17.33 18.68 6.10
C ALA A 62 -17.49 17.78 4.87
N GLN A 63 -17.50 18.39 3.69
CA GLN A 63 -17.63 17.67 2.43
C GLN A 63 -16.41 16.77 2.23
N GLN A 64 -16.63 15.47 1.96
CA GLN A 64 -15.52 14.54 1.74
C GLN A 64 -14.63 15.00 0.58
N PRO A 65 -13.30 14.88 0.72
CA PRO A 65 -12.37 15.24 -0.35
C PRO A 65 -12.63 14.37 -1.58
N LYS A 66 -12.97 15.01 -2.70
CA LYS A 66 -13.19 14.32 -3.97
C LYS A 66 -11.89 13.93 -4.66
N VAL A 67 -10.85 14.74 -4.48
CA VAL A 67 -9.55 14.59 -5.13
C VAL A 67 -8.46 14.55 -4.07
N TYR A 68 -7.84 13.40 -3.90
CA TYR A 68 -6.83 13.16 -2.88
C TYR A 68 -5.86 12.06 -3.27
N THR A 69 -4.76 12.01 -2.52
CA THR A 69 -3.73 10.99 -2.53
C THR A 69 -3.49 10.52 -1.11
N ALA A 70 -3.41 9.21 -0.91
CA ALA A 70 -3.15 8.59 0.38
C ALA A 70 -2.00 7.60 0.26
N ALA A 71 -1.24 7.45 1.34
CA ALA A 71 -0.16 6.48 1.40
C ALA A 71 -0.02 5.85 2.78
N TYR A 72 0.43 4.61 2.80
CA TYR A 72 1.00 3.97 3.98
C TYR A 72 2.50 3.89 3.77
N LEU A 73 3.28 4.27 4.76
CA LEU A 73 4.72 4.11 4.78
C LEU A 73 5.15 3.47 6.10
N ASP A 74 6.14 2.60 6.04
CA ASP A 74 6.73 1.95 7.21
C ASP A 74 8.21 1.76 6.94
N PHE A 75 9.00 2.66 7.52
CA PHE A 75 10.44 2.64 7.31
C PHE A 75 11.11 1.44 7.95
N SER A 76 10.40 0.61 8.72
CA SER A 76 10.94 -0.58 9.39
C SER A 76 10.63 -1.92 8.68
N ARG A 77 10.15 -1.88 7.43
CA ARG A 77 9.89 -3.10 6.63
C ARG A 77 11.03 -3.40 5.68
N GLU A 78 11.35 -4.69 5.50
CA GLU A 78 12.41 -5.14 4.59
C GLU A 78 11.97 -5.20 3.13
N GLU A 79 10.74 -5.65 2.86
CA GLU A 79 10.27 -5.88 1.50
C GLU A 79 9.68 -4.62 0.86
N THR A 80 8.45 -4.24 1.24
CA THR A 80 7.74 -3.09 0.71
C THR A 80 7.45 -2.10 1.82
N GLN A 81 8.08 -0.93 1.75
CA GLN A 81 7.94 0.12 2.77
C GLN A 81 6.76 1.03 2.48
N MET A 82 6.36 1.23 1.22
CA MET A 82 5.33 2.21 0.87
C MET A 82 4.25 1.67 -0.07
N TYR A 83 3.00 2.07 0.19
CA TYR A 83 1.85 1.81 -0.66
C TYR A 83 1.16 3.15 -0.92
N ILE A 84 0.83 3.44 -2.18
CA ILE A 84 0.22 4.71 -2.59
C ILE A 84 -1.10 4.40 -3.28
N TYR A 85 -2.10 5.22 -3.00
CA TYR A 85 -3.32 5.32 -3.77
C TYR A 85 -3.58 6.78 -4.12
N SER A 86 -4.03 7.03 -5.35
CA SER A 86 -4.54 8.35 -5.76
C SER A 86 -5.88 8.23 -6.45
N THR A 87 -6.76 9.21 -6.24
CA THR A 87 -8.00 9.32 -7.01
C THR A 87 -7.76 9.50 -8.52
N LEU A 88 -6.54 9.88 -8.94
CA LEU A 88 -6.08 9.85 -10.34
C LEU A 88 -6.20 8.46 -10.99
N GLU A 89 -6.22 7.40 -10.18
CA GLU A 89 -6.35 6.03 -10.68
C GLU A 89 -7.72 5.76 -11.33
N HIS A 90 -8.74 6.57 -11.05
CA HIS A 90 -10.03 6.49 -11.72
C HIS A 90 -9.97 7.08 -13.12
N ARG A 91 -10.60 6.42 -14.10
CA ARG A 91 -10.62 6.90 -15.49
C ARG A 91 -11.24 8.29 -15.62
N ASP A 92 -12.37 8.51 -14.94
CA ASP A 92 -13.12 9.78 -15.00
C ASP A 92 -12.30 10.99 -14.53
N ASN A 93 -11.27 10.77 -13.72
CA ASN A 93 -10.39 11.81 -13.20
C ASN A 93 -9.17 12.10 -14.10
N ARG A 94 -8.93 11.30 -15.14
CA ARG A 94 -7.78 11.45 -16.05
C ARG A 94 -8.06 12.39 -17.22
N ASP A 95 -9.32 12.49 -17.64
CA ASP A 95 -9.71 13.19 -18.86
C ASP A 95 -9.77 14.72 -18.69
N ASP A 96 -9.60 15.22 -17.46
CA ASP A 96 -9.49 16.64 -17.16
C ASP A 96 -8.01 17.08 -17.04
N ALA A 97 -7.51 17.80 -18.04
CA ALA A 97 -6.14 18.32 -18.06
C ALA A 97 -5.83 19.25 -16.86
N GLY A 98 -6.84 19.96 -16.31
CA GLY A 98 -6.70 20.76 -15.11
C GLY A 98 -6.43 19.94 -13.85
N SER A 99 -6.84 18.66 -13.85
CA SER A 99 -6.68 17.74 -12.73
C SER A 99 -5.26 17.17 -12.62
N ARG A 100 -4.50 17.03 -13.73
CA ARG A 100 -3.14 16.45 -13.68
C ARG A 100 -2.18 17.28 -12.85
N GLU A 101 -2.17 18.60 -13.05
CA GLU A 101 -1.28 19.50 -12.30
C GLU A 101 -1.62 19.49 -10.79
N LEU A 102 -2.90 19.35 -10.45
CA LEU A 102 -3.33 19.17 -9.07
C LEU A 102 -2.77 17.87 -8.47
N TYR A 103 -2.88 16.75 -9.18
CA TYR A 103 -2.32 15.48 -8.71
C TYR A 103 -0.79 15.52 -8.61
N LYS A 104 -0.12 16.23 -9.52
CA LYS A 104 1.32 16.47 -9.46
C LYS A 104 1.70 17.23 -8.19
N GLN A 105 0.94 18.27 -7.83
CA GLN A 105 1.14 18.99 -6.57
C GLN A 105 0.92 18.09 -5.36
N GLN A 106 -0.14 17.26 -5.35
CA GLN A 106 -0.35 16.28 -4.27
C GLN A 106 0.79 15.27 -4.12
N MET A 107 1.34 14.79 -5.23
CA MET A 107 2.47 13.85 -5.21
C MET A 107 3.77 14.52 -4.77
N ALA A 108 4.01 15.78 -5.16
CA ALA A 108 5.16 16.54 -4.71
C ALA A 108 5.14 16.73 -3.19
N GLU A 109 3.97 17.06 -2.64
CA GLU A 109 3.75 17.16 -1.20
C GLU A 109 3.91 15.82 -0.48
N LEU A 110 3.40 14.73 -1.04
CA LEU A 110 3.62 13.38 -0.51
C LEU A 110 5.12 13.04 -0.45
N VAL A 111 5.87 13.27 -1.54
CA VAL A 111 7.32 13.02 -1.60
C VAL A 111 8.06 13.88 -0.57
N GLN A 112 7.68 15.15 -0.44
CA GLN A 112 8.28 16.05 0.55
C GLN A 112 8.03 15.59 2.00
N GLU A 113 6.82 15.11 2.29
CA GLU A 113 6.48 14.56 3.60
C GLU A 113 7.23 13.26 3.89
N VAL A 114 7.39 12.38 2.90
CA VAL A 114 8.22 11.17 3.03
C VAL A 114 9.67 11.53 3.34
N ILE A 115 10.24 12.53 2.65
CA ILE A 115 11.61 13.01 2.92
C ILE A 115 11.72 13.58 4.34
N ARG A 116 10.72 14.34 4.79
CA ARG A 116 10.67 14.89 6.16
C ARG A 116 10.62 13.77 7.20
N LEU A 117 9.71 12.82 7.03
CA LEU A 117 9.56 11.67 7.93
C LEU A 117 10.80 10.79 7.94
N ARG A 118 11.46 10.57 6.80
CA ARG A 118 12.73 9.83 6.74
C ARG A 118 13.78 10.48 7.64
N LYS A 119 13.94 11.81 7.57
CA LYS A 119 14.89 12.55 8.42
C LYS A 119 14.61 12.36 9.91
N GLU A 120 13.34 12.24 10.28
CA GLU A 120 12.89 11.99 11.65
C GLU A 120 13.32 10.60 12.17
N TYR A 121 13.26 9.55 11.33
CA TYR A 121 13.57 8.16 11.74
C TYR A 121 14.98 7.68 11.40
N THR A 122 15.83 8.51 10.76
CA THR A 122 17.20 8.16 10.30
C THR A 122 18.04 7.29 11.26
N PRO A 123 18.02 7.48 12.60
CA PRO A 123 18.87 6.70 13.51
C PRO A 123 18.46 5.22 13.68
N GLU A 124 17.26 4.80 13.27
CA GLU A 124 16.66 3.51 13.70
C GLU A 124 16.31 2.55 12.55
N LEU A 125 16.69 2.86 11.30
CA LEU A 125 16.27 2.10 10.11
C LEU A 125 17.23 0.95 9.77
N LEU A 126 16.73 -0.29 9.86
CA LEU A 126 17.48 -1.55 9.67
C LEU A 126 17.25 -2.19 8.28
N PHE A 127 17.54 -1.50 7.16
CA PHE A 127 17.34 -2.07 5.80
C PHE A 127 18.58 -2.04 4.92
N THR A 128 18.58 -2.95 3.94
CA THR A 128 19.66 -3.23 2.98
C THR A 128 20.08 -2.02 2.15
N ASN A 129 19.20 -1.03 1.97
CA ASN A 129 19.54 0.28 1.40
C ASN A 129 18.96 1.40 2.28
N PRO A 130 19.76 2.03 3.16
CA PRO A 130 19.29 3.10 4.04
C PRO A 130 18.90 4.38 3.27
N ASP A 131 19.20 4.45 1.97
CA ASP A 131 19.01 5.63 1.13
C ASP A 131 17.70 5.66 0.34
N CYS A 132 17.04 4.52 0.18
CA CYS A 132 15.83 4.41 -0.63
C CYS A 132 14.73 3.64 0.11
N ILE A 133 13.47 3.95 -0.18
CA ILE A 133 12.33 3.12 0.20
C ILE A 133 11.76 2.44 -1.04
N LEU A 134 11.30 1.20 -0.90
CA LEU A 134 10.58 0.51 -1.96
C LEU A 134 9.09 0.84 -1.89
N VAL A 135 8.61 1.45 -2.97
CA VAL A 135 7.18 1.61 -3.21
C VAL A 135 6.67 0.33 -3.86
N GLY A 136 5.57 -0.21 -3.34
CA GLY A 136 4.92 -1.42 -3.82
C GLY A 136 4.25 -1.23 -5.17
N THR A 137 3.19 -2.00 -5.43
CA THR A 137 2.43 -1.87 -6.69
C THR A 137 1.91 -0.45 -6.86
N LEU A 138 2.22 0.15 -8.01
CA LEU A 138 1.84 1.51 -8.39
C LEU A 138 1.01 1.48 -9.68
N HIS A 139 -0.02 2.31 -9.71
CA HIS A 139 -0.78 2.57 -10.93
C HIS A 139 0.06 3.39 -11.93
N SER A 140 -0.09 3.14 -13.23
CA SER A 140 0.73 3.76 -14.29
C SER A 140 0.71 5.29 -14.28
N GLU A 141 -0.46 5.89 -14.04
CA GLU A 141 -0.59 7.36 -13.94
C GLU A 141 0.10 7.96 -12.72
N VAL A 142 0.06 7.26 -11.59
CA VAL A 142 0.79 7.68 -10.38
C VAL A 142 2.28 7.57 -10.64
N ARG A 143 2.72 6.47 -11.25
CA ARG A 143 4.11 6.27 -11.66
C ARG A 143 4.59 7.38 -12.60
N SER A 144 3.81 7.74 -13.62
CA SER A 144 4.22 8.76 -14.60
C SER A 144 4.49 10.11 -13.96
N ILE A 145 3.66 10.51 -12.97
CA ILE A 145 3.91 11.73 -12.19
C ILE A 145 5.16 11.60 -11.33
N LEU A 146 5.34 10.46 -10.67
CA LEU A 146 6.47 10.23 -9.78
C LEU A 146 7.81 10.27 -10.53
N GLU A 147 7.86 9.75 -11.75
CA GLU A 147 9.05 9.79 -12.63
C GLU A 147 9.46 11.22 -13.02
N GLU A 148 8.59 12.22 -12.88
CA GLU A 148 8.94 13.63 -13.11
C GLU A 148 9.74 14.26 -11.95
N PHE A 149 9.84 13.59 -10.79
CA PHE A 149 10.58 14.07 -9.62
C PHE A 149 12.03 13.58 -9.61
N GLU A 150 12.79 13.97 -10.63
CA GLU A 150 14.21 13.60 -10.82
C GLU A 150 15.05 13.83 -9.55
N GLY A 151 15.90 12.85 -9.21
CA GLY A 151 16.77 12.89 -8.04
C GLY A 151 16.06 12.69 -6.69
N ARG A 152 14.73 12.51 -6.69
CA ARG A 152 13.94 12.18 -5.48
C ARG A 152 13.21 10.85 -5.60
N VAL A 153 12.72 10.53 -6.79
CA VAL A 153 12.06 9.26 -7.09
C VAL A 153 12.71 8.69 -8.34
N GLU A 154 13.14 7.44 -8.26
CA GLU A 154 13.79 6.75 -9.35
C GLU A 154 13.03 5.46 -9.67
N PRO A 155 12.64 5.24 -10.94
CA PRO A 155 12.12 3.96 -11.34
C PRO A 155 13.24 2.91 -11.29
N ARG A 156 12.86 1.67 -11.00
CA ARG A 156 13.83 0.57 -11.14
C ARG A 156 14.23 0.39 -12.61
N ILE A 157 15.52 0.13 -12.83
CA ILE A 157 16.13 -0.08 -14.15
C ILE A 157 15.44 -1.22 -14.92
N THR A 158 14.90 -2.19 -14.20
CA THR A 158 14.19 -3.37 -14.72
C THR A 158 12.77 -3.06 -15.25
N GLY A 159 12.26 -1.85 -15.07
CA GLY A 159 11.07 -1.34 -15.76
C GLY A 159 9.76 -1.40 -14.95
N ASN A 160 8.64 -1.66 -15.64
CA ASN A 160 7.28 -1.52 -15.11
C ASN A 160 6.80 -2.70 -14.25
N TYR A 161 7.46 -3.85 -14.36
CA TYR A 161 6.89 -5.13 -13.94
C TYR A 161 7.89 -5.98 -13.17
N ASP A 162 8.42 -5.45 -12.07
CA ASP A 162 9.31 -6.19 -11.15
C ASP A 162 8.59 -7.28 -10.33
N LYS A 163 7.73 -8.05 -11.00
CA LYS A 163 7.15 -9.32 -10.56
C LYS A 163 7.25 -10.30 -11.73
N TRP A 164 7.93 -11.41 -11.49
CA TRP A 164 8.28 -12.41 -12.49
C TRP A 164 7.09 -13.30 -12.86
N LEU A 165 6.92 -13.56 -14.15
CA LEU A 165 5.98 -14.56 -14.67
C LEU A 165 6.71 -15.89 -14.80
N ILE A 166 6.30 -16.88 -14.03
CA ILE A 166 6.72 -18.26 -14.26
C ILE A 166 5.75 -18.85 -15.29
N LYS A 167 6.25 -19.45 -16.37
CA LYS A 167 5.39 -20.22 -17.25
C LYS A 167 4.87 -21.41 -16.46
N ARG A 168 3.54 -21.58 -16.41
CA ARG A 168 2.89 -22.68 -15.69
C ARG A 168 3.54 -24.04 -16.02
N ASP A 169 3.93 -24.24 -17.27
CA ASP A 169 4.48 -25.50 -17.76
C ASP A 169 6.00 -25.66 -17.50
N GLU A 170 6.65 -24.61 -16.98
CA GLU A 170 8.04 -24.61 -16.47
C GLU A 170 8.08 -24.58 -14.92
N LEU A 171 6.92 -24.58 -14.26
CA LEU A 171 6.87 -24.90 -12.83
C LEU A 171 7.35 -26.35 -12.68
N PRO A 172 8.19 -26.65 -11.66
CA PRO A 172 8.55 -28.03 -11.40
C PRO A 172 7.26 -28.82 -11.24
N LEU A 173 7.14 -29.92 -11.98
CA LEU A 173 6.12 -30.91 -11.68
C LEU A 173 6.36 -31.30 -10.23
N LEU A 174 5.37 -31.05 -9.37
CA LEU A 174 5.42 -31.56 -8.02
C LEU A 174 5.59 -33.06 -8.17
N ASP A 175 6.69 -33.59 -7.66
CA ASP A 175 6.80 -35.03 -7.48
C ASP A 175 5.69 -35.40 -6.49
N GLU A 176 4.56 -35.85 -7.02
CA GLU A 176 3.41 -36.26 -6.23
C GLU A 176 3.73 -37.54 -5.44
N SER A 177 4.92 -38.14 -5.61
CA SER A 177 5.35 -39.26 -4.79
C SER A 177 5.54 -38.80 -3.35
N LEU A 178 4.64 -39.31 -2.50
CA LEU A 178 4.74 -39.13 -1.07
C LEU A 178 5.59 -40.27 -0.47
N PRO A 179 6.28 -40.03 0.66
CA PRO A 179 6.95 -41.10 1.39
C PRO A 179 6.02 -42.28 1.69
N ALA A 180 6.58 -43.48 1.82
CA ALA A 180 5.80 -44.68 2.10
C ALA A 180 4.87 -44.50 3.32
N GLY A 181 3.57 -44.66 3.10
CA GLY A 181 2.53 -44.48 4.13
C GLY A 181 1.80 -43.13 4.09
N MET A 182 2.20 -42.19 3.21
CA MET A 182 1.50 -40.94 3.00
C MET A 182 0.68 -40.97 1.70
N TYR A 183 -0.45 -40.26 1.68
CA TYR A 183 -1.32 -40.14 0.52
C TYR A 183 -1.84 -38.69 0.41
N TRP A 184 -2.08 -38.24 -0.82
CA TRP A 184 -2.79 -36.98 -1.06
C TRP A 184 -4.28 -37.21 -0.81
N ASP A 185 -4.90 -36.31 -0.08
CA ASP A 185 -6.35 -36.31 0.13
C ASP A 185 -6.90 -34.88 0.00
N SER A 186 -8.19 -34.78 -0.25
CA SER A 186 -8.91 -33.51 -0.23
C SER A 186 -9.18 -33.08 1.22
N ALA A 187 -8.88 -31.82 1.53
CA ALA A 187 -9.20 -31.26 2.84
C ALA A 187 -10.72 -31.32 3.10
N SER A 188 -11.10 -31.92 4.22
CA SER A 188 -12.47 -31.94 4.71
C SER A 188 -12.76 -30.72 5.60
N PHE A 189 -14.04 -30.48 5.89
CA PHE A 189 -14.44 -29.46 6.86
C PHE A 189 -13.87 -29.73 8.26
N ASP A 190 -13.70 -31.00 8.64
CA ASP A 190 -13.13 -31.39 9.92
C ASP A 190 -11.61 -31.12 9.98
N ASP A 191 -10.89 -31.27 8.86
CA ASP A 191 -9.47 -30.89 8.77
C ASP A 191 -9.30 -29.36 8.95
N CYS A 192 -10.24 -28.58 8.41
CA CYS A 192 -10.27 -27.14 8.64
C CYS A 192 -10.49 -26.79 10.12
N GLN A 193 -11.30 -27.57 10.86
CA GLN A 193 -11.50 -27.36 12.31
C GLN A 193 -10.20 -27.60 13.09
N ILE A 194 -9.40 -28.59 12.73
CA ILE A 194 -8.08 -28.85 13.35
C ILE A 194 -7.08 -27.72 13.07
N VAL A 195 -7.07 -27.20 11.83
CA VAL A 195 -6.22 -26.05 11.47
C VAL A 195 -6.66 -24.79 12.21
N VAL A 196 -7.97 -24.57 12.37
CA VAL A 196 -8.53 -23.47 13.16
C VAL A 196 -8.20 -23.63 14.65
N SER A 197 -8.29 -24.84 15.20
CA SER A 197 -8.04 -25.12 16.64
C SER A 197 -6.57 -25.01 17.04
N ARG A 198 -5.64 -25.03 16.08
CA ARG A 198 -4.19 -24.89 16.30
C ARG A 198 -3.70 -23.44 16.16
N THR A 199 -4.61 -22.48 16.00
CA THR A 199 -4.26 -21.06 15.94
C THR A 199 -5.04 -20.29 17.00
N ASP A 200 -4.36 -19.42 17.74
CA ASP A 200 -4.98 -18.55 18.76
C ASP A 200 -5.81 -17.40 18.15
N ILE A 201 -6.22 -17.53 16.89
CA ILE A 201 -7.01 -16.55 16.16
C ILE A 201 -8.47 -17.02 16.18
N PRO A 202 -9.35 -16.39 16.99
CA PRO A 202 -10.76 -16.76 16.99
C PRO A 202 -11.38 -16.41 15.63
N ARG A 203 -11.75 -17.44 14.86
CA ARG A 203 -12.48 -17.31 13.61
C ARG A 203 -13.90 -17.79 13.84
N SER A 204 -14.87 -16.88 13.80
CA SER A 204 -16.30 -17.23 13.81
C SER A 204 -16.72 -17.66 12.40
N ALA A 205 -17.38 -18.82 12.32
CA ALA A 205 -18.13 -19.25 11.13
C ALA A 205 -19.37 -18.38 10.93
#